data_AF-A0AAN5IAJ2-F1
#
_entry.id   AF-A0AAN5IAJ2-F1
#
_cell.length_a   1.000
_cell.length_b   1.000
_cell.length_c   1.000
_cell.angle_alpha   90.00
_cell.angle_beta   90.00
_cell.angle_gamma   90.00
#
_symmetry.space_group_name_H-M   'P 1'
#
loop_
_entity.id
_entity.type
_entity.pdbx_description
1 polymer ?
#
loop_
_entity_poly.entity_id
_entity_poly.type
_entity_poly.pdbx_seq_one_letter_code
_entity_poly.pdbx_strand_id
1 'polypeptide(L)'
;MRSDNAACYKSGSIIGDLYHLSQKYPAITSYIYSESQLGKGPCDRTISHCKRVANEHTNGLMNCQDASELCAALSRKDAVRGTSTYHCSIDGDSDATSKIVEISSIYDVRFESDGVRARKHCGIGEGLLTASDELAALGASLTVIKEG
;
A
#
# COMPACT_ATOMS: atom_id res chain seq x y z
N MET A 1 -4.60 -1.78 -8.33
CA MET A 1 -3.46 -1.20 -7.60
C MET A 1 -2.16 -1.78 -8.10
N ARG A 2 -1.06 -1.00 -8.05
CA ARG A 2 0.28 -1.45 -8.47
C ARG A 2 1.26 -1.24 -7.33
N SER A 3 2.17 -2.19 -7.12
CA SER A 3 3.20 -2.15 -6.08
C SER A 3 4.57 -2.53 -6.64
N ASP A 4 5.63 -2.30 -5.90
CA ASP A 4 6.94 -2.88 -6.17
C ASP A 4 6.99 -4.36 -5.76
N ASN A 5 7.85 -5.11 -6.42
CA ASN A 5 8.03 -6.53 -6.16
C ASN A 5 9.09 -6.76 -5.06
N ALA A 6 8.85 -6.21 -3.88
CA ALA A 6 9.64 -6.50 -2.69
C ALA A 6 8.91 -7.51 -1.79
N ALA A 7 9.68 -8.30 -1.04
CA ALA A 7 9.14 -9.35 -0.18
C ALA A 7 8.15 -8.81 0.88
N CYS A 8 8.36 -7.59 1.39
CA CYS A 8 7.46 -6.96 2.36
C CYS A 8 6.06 -6.67 1.81
N TYR A 9 5.91 -6.45 0.51
CA TYR A 9 4.61 -6.22 -0.14
C TYR A 9 3.98 -7.51 -0.67
N LYS A 10 4.72 -8.62 -0.64
CA LYS A 10 4.28 -9.97 -1.01
C LYS A 10 3.92 -10.78 0.24
N SER A 11 2.85 -10.36 0.90
CA SER A 11 2.31 -11.02 2.09
C SER A 11 0.89 -11.48 1.87
N GLY A 12 0.57 -12.69 2.37
CA GLY A 12 -0.77 -13.23 2.36
C GLY A 12 -1.75 -12.40 3.22
N SER A 13 -1.23 -11.72 4.24
CA SER A 13 -2.00 -10.78 5.06
C SER A 13 -2.46 -9.58 4.23
N ILE A 14 -1.57 -8.99 3.42
CA ILE A 14 -1.91 -7.85 2.54
C ILE A 14 -2.92 -8.28 1.47
N ILE A 15 -2.70 -9.43 0.83
CA ILE A 15 -3.59 -9.92 -0.23
C ILE A 15 -4.99 -10.23 0.32
N GLY A 16 -5.07 -10.88 1.48
CA GLY A 16 -6.34 -11.17 2.14
C GLY A 16 -7.09 -9.90 2.53
N ASP A 17 -6.40 -8.94 3.14
CA ASP A 17 -7.02 -7.68 3.54
C ASP A 17 -7.48 -6.84 2.33
N LEU A 18 -6.67 -6.78 1.27
CA LEU A 18 -7.07 -6.13 0.02
C LEU A 18 -8.28 -6.79 -0.63
N TYR A 19 -8.45 -8.11 -0.50
CA TYR A 19 -9.68 -8.79 -0.95
C TYR A 19 -10.88 -8.26 -0.16
N HIS A 20 -10.84 -8.23 1.16
CA HIS A 20 -11.96 -7.72 1.98
C HIS A 20 -12.25 -6.24 1.68
N LEU A 21 -11.21 -5.42 1.49
CA LEU A 21 -11.35 -4.04 1.03
C LEU A 21 -11.96 -3.94 -0.36
N SER A 22 -11.61 -4.83 -1.30
CA SER A 22 -12.18 -4.82 -2.64
C SER A 22 -13.68 -5.12 -2.67
N GLN A 23 -14.17 -5.96 -1.75
CA GLN A 23 -15.61 -6.24 -1.62
C GLN A 23 -16.37 -5.01 -1.12
N LYS A 24 -15.75 -4.19 -0.28
CA LYS A 24 -16.31 -2.92 0.20
C LYS A 24 -16.15 -1.78 -0.80
N TYR A 25 -15.07 -1.79 -1.58
CA TYR A 25 -14.68 -0.74 -2.51
C TYR A 25 -14.39 -1.32 -3.90
N PRO A 26 -15.40 -1.40 -4.79
CA PRO A 26 -15.30 -2.09 -6.09
C PRO A 26 -14.25 -1.51 -7.06
N ALA A 27 -13.71 -0.33 -6.78
CA ALA A 27 -12.61 0.25 -7.55
C ALA A 27 -11.30 -0.55 -7.41
N ILE A 28 -11.13 -1.34 -6.35
CA ILE A 28 -9.95 -2.17 -6.12
C ILE A 28 -10.15 -3.52 -6.82
N THR A 29 -9.79 -3.61 -8.09
CA THR A 29 -10.03 -4.83 -8.91
C THR A 29 -8.83 -5.77 -9.01
N SER A 30 -7.64 -5.27 -8.72
CA SER A 30 -6.40 -6.05 -8.81
C SER A 30 -5.28 -5.47 -7.97
N TYR A 31 -4.29 -6.31 -7.69
CA TYR A 31 -3.02 -5.93 -7.09
C TYR A 31 -1.89 -6.53 -7.91
N ILE A 32 -1.14 -5.67 -8.60
CA ILE A 32 -0.14 -6.06 -9.59
C ILE A 32 1.24 -5.62 -9.12
N TYR A 33 2.19 -6.54 -9.14
CA TYR A 33 3.58 -6.25 -8.82
C TYR A 33 4.33 -5.78 -10.07
N SER A 34 5.14 -4.75 -9.91
CA SER A 34 6.02 -4.28 -10.96
C SER A 34 7.17 -5.25 -11.16
N GLU A 35 7.61 -5.42 -12.41
CA GLU A 35 8.90 -6.04 -12.70
C GLU A 35 10.03 -5.36 -11.93
N SER A 36 11.09 -6.12 -11.65
CA SER A 36 12.25 -5.62 -10.91
C SER A 36 12.76 -4.32 -11.56
N GLN A 37 12.92 -3.27 -10.75
CA GLN A 37 13.39 -1.92 -11.15
C GLN A 37 12.43 -1.03 -11.98
N LEU A 38 11.30 -1.53 -12.49
CA LEU A 38 10.42 -0.74 -13.38
C LEU A 38 9.36 0.11 -12.68
N GLY A 39 9.08 -0.13 -11.39
CA GLY A 39 8.04 0.58 -10.63
C GLY A 39 8.54 1.68 -9.69
N LYS A 40 9.85 1.75 -9.44
CA LYS A 40 10.40 2.50 -8.30
C LYS A 40 10.56 4.01 -8.55
N GLY A 41 10.91 4.39 -9.77
CA GLY A 41 11.35 5.76 -10.11
C GLY A 41 10.36 6.88 -9.74
N PRO A 42 9.06 6.77 -10.06
CA PRO A 42 8.09 7.82 -9.71
C PRO A 42 7.92 7.99 -8.20
N CYS A 43 7.86 6.89 -7.44
CA CYS A 43 7.73 6.92 -5.98
C CYS A 43 8.98 7.51 -5.32
N ASP A 44 10.17 7.05 -5.71
CA ASP A 44 11.45 7.56 -5.20
C ASP A 44 11.59 9.07 -5.46
N ARG A 45 11.12 9.57 -6.61
CA ARG A 45 11.10 11.00 -6.93
C ARG A 45 10.21 11.80 -5.97
N THR A 46 8.99 11.33 -5.72
CA THR A 46 8.06 11.99 -4.78
C THR A 46 8.65 11.99 -3.37
N ILE A 47 9.19 10.86 -2.91
CA ILE A 47 9.83 10.77 -1.59
C ILE A 47 11.05 11.72 -1.47
N SER A 48 11.84 11.86 -2.53
CA SER A 48 12.93 12.84 -2.57
C SER A 48 12.43 14.28 -2.38
N HIS A 49 11.30 14.63 -3.00
CA HIS A 49 10.67 15.93 -2.79
C HIS A 49 10.16 16.10 -1.35
N CYS A 50 9.49 15.09 -0.77
CA CYS A 50 9.07 15.12 0.63
C CYS A 50 10.26 15.36 1.57
N LYS A 51 11.38 14.66 1.33
CA LYS A 51 12.61 14.82 2.11
C LYS A 51 13.21 16.22 1.99
N ARG A 52 13.25 16.78 0.77
CA ARG A 52 13.68 18.17 0.56
C ARG A 52 12.81 19.16 1.36
N VAL A 53 11.49 19.02 1.29
CA VAL A 53 10.54 19.88 2.03
C VAL A 53 10.75 19.77 3.54
N ALA A 54 10.94 18.57 4.06
CA ALA A 54 11.23 18.35 5.48
C ALA A 54 12.56 19.02 5.90
N ASN A 55 13.61 18.88 5.08
CA ASN A 55 14.90 19.54 5.33
C ASN A 55 14.80 21.07 5.27
N GLU A 56 14.04 21.62 4.33
CA GLU A 56 13.78 23.06 4.27
C GLU A 56 12.99 23.55 5.48
N HIS A 57 12.07 22.72 5.99
CA HIS A 57 11.32 23.02 7.20
C HIS A 57 12.26 23.11 8.42
N THR A 58 13.14 22.11 8.61
CA THR A 58 14.08 22.09 9.72
C THR A 58 15.17 23.15 9.62
N ASN A 59 15.66 23.46 8.41
CA ASN A 59 16.58 24.57 8.17
C ASN A 59 15.95 25.94 8.50
N GLY A 60 14.62 26.04 8.44
CA GLY A 60 13.85 27.21 8.87
C GLY A 60 13.64 27.31 10.38
N LEU A 61 14.36 26.51 11.19
CA LEU A 61 14.24 26.43 12.65
C LEU A 61 12.87 25.89 13.14
N MET A 62 12.15 25.15 12.29
CA MET A 62 10.92 24.45 12.67
C MET A 62 11.20 22.97 12.97
N ASN A 63 10.37 22.35 13.81
CA ASN A 63 10.54 20.95 14.20
C ASN A 63 9.88 19.98 13.20
N CYS A 64 10.40 18.76 13.15
CA CYS A 64 9.87 17.65 12.36
C CYS A 64 10.23 16.32 13.04
N GLN A 65 9.91 16.20 14.32
CA GLN A 65 10.31 15.09 15.21
C GLN A 65 9.26 13.98 15.29
N ASP A 66 7.99 14.31 15.02
CA ASP A 66 6.88 13.36 15.05
C ASP A 66 6.05 13.38 13.74
N ALA A 67 5.10 12.45 13.65
CA ALA A 67 4.25 12.29 12.47
C ALA A 67 3.32 13.50 12.23
N SER A 68 2.89 14.19 13.30
CA SER A 68 2.04 15.38 13.22
C SER A 68 2.82 16.56 12.63
N GLU A 69 4.05 16.79 13.13
CA GLU A 69 4.95 17.83 12.63
C GLU A 69 5.39 17.57 11.19
N LEU A 70 5.72 16.33 10.84
CA LEU A 70 6.02 15.95 9.46
C LEU A 70 4.81 16.17 8.54
N CYS A 71 3.61 15.80 8.99
CA CYS A 71 2.38 16.05 8.24
C CYS A 71 2.20 17.55 8.01
N ALA A 72 2.37 18.39 9.04
CA ALA A 72 2.27 19.83 8.92
C ALA A 72 3.31 20.41 7.92
N ALA A 73 4.54 19.90 7.93
CA ALA A 73 5.60 20.34 7.01
C ALA A 73 5.27 20.02 5.54
N LEU A 74 4.70 18.84 5.27
CA LEU A 74 4.33 18.36 3.94
C LEU A 74 3.00 18.94 3.42
N SER A 75 2.14 19.41 4.33
CA SER A 75 0.83 20.01 4.00
C SER A 75 0.92 21.48 3.61
N ARG A 76 2.13 22.08 3.64
CA ARG A 76 2.32 23.48 3.24
C ARG A 76 1.99 23.65 1.75
N LYS A 77 1.38 24.79 1.41
CA LYS A 77 1.11 25.16 0.01
C LYS A 77 2.41 25.07 -0.81
N ASP A 78 2.35 24.35 -1.94
CA ASP A 78 3.48 24.06 -2.83
C ASP A 78 4.59 23.13 -2.31
N ALA A 79 4.41 22.45 -1.17
CA ALA A 79 5.38 21.49 -0.65
C ALA A 79 5.67 20.34 -1.64
N VAL A 80 4.66 19.52 -1.91
CA VAL A 80 4.74 18.41 -2.87
C VAL A 80 3.48 18.44 -3.73
N ARG A 81 3.65 18.66 -5.03
CA ARG A 81 2.52 18.79 -5.97
C ARG A 81 1.94 17.42 -6.29
N GLY A 82 0.61 17.35 -6.38
CA GLY A 82 -0.10 16.12 -6.74
C GLY A 82 -0.16 15.08 -5.61
N THR A 83 0.07 15.49 -4.37
CA THR A 83 -0.03 14.64 -3.19
C THR A 83 -0.96 15.25 -2.16
N SER A 84 -1.68 14.39 -1.43
CA SER A 84 -2.40 14.74 -0.21
C SER A 84 -1.66 14.10 0.97
N THR A 85 -1.61 14.81 2.10
CA THR A 85 -0.95 14.31 3.30
C THR A 85 -2.00 14.06 4.38
N TYR A 86 -1.88 12.93 5.08
CA TYR A 86 -2.77 12.56 6.16
C TYR A 86 -1.93 12.11 7.35
N HIS A 87 -2.26 12.60 8.53
CA HIS A 87 -1.75 12.08 9.80
C HIS A 87 -2.74 11.04 10.31
N CYS A 88 -2.29 9.80 10.49
CA CYS A 88 -3.15 8.68 10.85
C CYS A 88 -2.62 7.95 12.10
N SER A 89 -3.55 7.42 12.91
CA SER A 89 -3.27 6.37 13.89
C SER A 89 -3.62 5.01 13.29
N ILE A 90 -2.88 3.98 13.67
CA ILE A 90 -3.22 2.60 13.38
C ILE A 90 -3.35 1.88 14.71
N ASP A 91 -4.55 1.34 14.95
CA ASP A 91 -4.87 0.58 16.14
C ASP A 91 -5.20 -0.86 15.77
N GLY A 92 -4.58 -1.80 16.47
CA GLY A 92 -4.74 -3.24 16.28
C GLY A 92 -3.42 -3.93 15.97
N ASP A 93 -3.32 -5.17 16.43
CA ASP A 93 -2.25 -6.08 16.08
C ASP A 93 -2.88 -7.31 15.41
N SER A 94 -2.26 -7.81 14.37
CA SER A 94 -2.92 -8.75 13.47
C SER A 94 -1.93 -9.75 12.88
N ASP A 95 -1.84 -10.91 13.53
CA ASP A 95 -1.15 -12.10 13.01
C ASP A 95 -1.95 -12.84 11.91
N ALA A 96 -3.12 -12.31 11.53
CA ALA A 96 -3.97 -12.89 10.51
C ALA A 96 -3.23 -12.92 9.17
N THR A 97 -3.04 -14.13 8.62
CA THR A 97 -2.35 -14.33 7.36
C THR A 97 -3.09 -15.34 6.48
N SER A 98 -3.32 -14.97 5.23
CA SER A 98 -3.93 -15.85 4.25
C SER A 98 -2.87 -16.72 3.59
N LYS A 99 -3.15 -18.02 3.39
CA LYS A 99 -2.21 -18.92 2.73
C LYS A 99 -2.33 -18.79 1.22
N ILE A 100 -1.56 -17.87 0.64
CA ILE A 100 -1.43 -17.73 -0.81
C ILE A 100 -0.30 -18.65 -1.30
N VAL A 101 -0.65 -19.63 -2.12
CA VAL A 101 0.29 -20.59 -2.68
C VAL A 101 1.26 -19.88 -3.63
N GLU A 102 2.55 -20.24 -3.55
CA GLU A 102 3.62 -19.70 -4.42
C GLU A 102 3.72 -18.16 -4.43
N ILE A 103 3.41 -17.50 -3.31
CA ILE A 103 3.36 -16.02 -3.17
C ILE A 103 4.58 -15.27 -3.72
N SER A 104 5.78 -15.83 -3.58
CA SER A 104 7.02 -15.23 -4.08
C SER A 104 7.01 -15.07 -5.61
N SER A 105 6.36 -15.98 -6.32
CA SER A 105 6.33 -16.03 -7.79
C SER A 105 5.14 -15.31 -8.42
N ILE A 106 4.22 -14.76 -7.62
CA ILE A 106 3.00 -14.10 -8.11
C ILE A 106 3.30 -12.65 -8.53
N TYR A 107 2.70 -12.22 -9.64
CA TYR A 107 2.82 -10.85 -10.15
C TYR A 107 1.47 -10.18 -10.40
N ASP A 108 0.40 -10.94 -10.58
CA ASP A 108 -0.96 -10.42 -10.84
C ASP A 108 -1.94 -11.12 -9.93
N VAL A 109 -2.57 -10.34 -9.05
CA VAL A 109 -3.60 -10.77 -8.12
C VAL A 109 -4.90 -10.10 -8.54
N ARG A 110 -5.94 -10.89 -8.80
CA ARG A 110 -7.28 -10.41 -9.15
C ARG A 110 -8.24 -10.71 -8.02
N PHE A 111 -9.03 -9.71 -7.67
CA PHE A 111 -10.07 -9.84 -6.67
C PHE A 111 -11.38 -10.20 -7.39
N GLU A 112 -11.84 -11.41 -7.15
CA GLU A 112 -13.09 -11.96 -7.69
C GLU A 112 -14.14 -11.96 -6.57
N SER A 113 -15.40 -12.27 -6.86
CA SER A 113 -16.43 -12.32 -5.81
C SER A 113 -16.22 -13.52 -4.87
N ASP A 114 -15.73 -14.63 -5.41
CA ASP A 114 -15.54 -15.92 -4.74
C ASP A 114 -14.12 -16.13 -4.18
N GLY A 115 -13.22 -15.16 -4.38
CA GLY A 115 -11.88 -15.22 -3.80
C GLY A 115 -10.84 -14.39 -4.56
N VAL A 116 -9.60 -14.86 -4.48
CA VAL A 116 -8.42 -14.23 -5.09
C VAL A 116 -7.81 -15.15 -6.12
N ARG A 117 -7.70 -14.68 -7.37
CA ARG A 117 -6.97 -15.37 -8.43
C ARG A 117 -5.58 -14.80 -8.58
N ALA A 118 -4.57 -15.62 -8.35
CA ALA A 118 -3.17 -15.24 -8.42
C ALA A 118 -2.46 -15.87 -9.64
N ARG A 119 -1.67 -15.07 -10.36
CA ARG A 119 -0.92 -15.47 -11.56
C ARG A 119 0.54 -15.09 -11.44
N LYS A 120 1.41 -15.92 -12.03
CA LYS A 120 2.85 -15.65 -12.15
C LYS A 120 3.17 -14.57 -13.17
N HIS A 121 2.31 -14.37 -14.16
CA HIS A 121 2.48 -13.37 -15.21
C HIS A 121 1.16 -12.64 -15.45
N CYS A 122 1.24 -11.33 -15.71
CA CYS A 122 0.08 -10.45 -15.83
C CYS A 122 -0.90 -10.92 -16.91
N GLY A 123 -2.07 -11.41 -16.50
CA GLY A 123 -3.10 -11.90 -17.42
C GLY A 123 -2.79 -13.22 -18.14
N ILE A 124 -1.66 -13.88 -17.87
CA ILE A 124 -1.25 -15.10 -18.57
C ILE A 124 -1.47 -16.33 -17.69
N GLY A 125 -2.17 -17.31 -18.24
CA GLY A 125 -2.51 -18.57 -17.57
C GLY A 125 -3.79 -18.46 -16.71
N GLU A 126 -4.34 -19.63 -16.36
CA GLU A 126 -5.57 -19.71 -15.56
C GLU A 126 -5.38 -19.17 -14.14
N GLY A 127 -4.15 -19.18 -13.63
CA GLY A 127 -3.81 -18.80 -12.27
C GLY A 127 -4.29 -19.83 -11.24
N LEU A 128 -4.04 -19.54 -9.96
CA LEU A 128 -4.57 -20.31 -8.85
C LEU A 128 -5.60 -19.47 -8.10
N LEU A 129 -6.76 -20.06 -7.82
CA LEU A 129 -7.81 -19.43 -7.02
C LEU A 129 -7.65 -19.84 -5.55
N THR A 130 -7.57 -18.84 -4.67
CA THR A 130 -7.73 -18.99 -3.23
C THR A 130 -9.15 -18.54 -2.88
N ALA A 131 -9.96 -19.43 -2.30
CA ALA A 131 -11.35 -19.15 -1.98
C ALA A 131 -11.49 -18.09 -0.89
N SER A 132 -12.62 -17.37 -0.89
CA SER A 132 -12.93 -16.32 0.10
C SER A 132 -12.77 -16.78 1.55
N ASP A 133 -13.12 -18.03 1.83
CA ASP A 133 -13.10 -18.61 3.19
C ASP A 133 -11.67 -18.81 3.72
N GLU A 134 -10.68 -18.84 2.84
CA GLU A 134 -9.26 -18.99 3.17
C GLU A 134 -8.55 -17.62 3.33
N LEU A 135 -9.28 -16.52 3.10
CA LEU A 135 -8.74 -15.16 3.14
C LEU A 135 -9.09 -14.47 4.46
N ALA A 136 -8.06 -14.14 5.23
CA ALA A 136 -8.21 -13.43 6.49
C ALA A 136 -8.13 -11.91 6.27
N ALA A 137 -9.06 -11.17 6.87
CA ALA A 137 -8.97 -9.71 6.99
C ALA A 137 -7.98 -9.33 8.10
N LEU A 138 -7.25 -8.23 7.93
CA LEU A 138 -6.46 -7.68 9.02
C LEU A 138 -7.41 -7.05 10.05
N GLY A 139 -7.22 -7.39 11.32
CA GLY A 139 -8.01 -6.81 12.42
C GLY A 139 -7.60 -5.38 12.79
N ALA A 140 -6.90 -4.67 11.91
CA ALA A 140 -6.37 -3.34 12.16
C ALA A 140 -7.34 -2.26 11.69
N SER A 141 -7.38 -1.16 12.43
CA SER A 141 -8.19 0.02 12.09
C SER A 141 -7.28 1.22 11.86
N LEU A 142 -7.56 1.98 10.81
CA LEU A 142 -6.87 3.22 10.50
C LEU A 142 -7.81 4.39 10.82
N THR A 143 -7.33 5.31 11.65
CA THR A 143 -8.05 6.54 12.00
C THR A 143 -7.28 7.74 11.47
N VAL A 144 -7.93 8.55 10.62
CA VAL A 144 -7.36 9.82 10.16
C VAL A 144 -7.49 10.85 11.28
N ILE A 145 -6.36 11.32 11.81
CA ILE A 145 -6.28 12.33 12.86
C ILE A 145 -6.37 13.73 12.25
N LYS A 146 -5.69 13.96 11.12
CA LYS A 146 -5.64 15.26 10.46
C LYS A 146 -5.43 15.11 8.96
N GLU A 147 -6.17 15.90 8.19
CA GLU A 147 -5.98 16.08 6.75
C GLU A 147 -5.16 17.34 6.48
N GLY A 148 -4.25 17.24 5.52
CA GLY A 148 -3.30 18.27 5.11
C GLY A 148 -3.71 19.03 3.86
#